data_AF-A0A382SDJ8-F1
#
_entry.id   AF-A0A382SDJ8-F1
#
_cell.length_a   1.000
_cell.length_b   1.000
_cell.length_c   1.000
_cell.angle_alpha   90.00
_cell.angle_beta   90.00
_cell.angle_gamma   90.00
#
_symmetry.space_group_name_H-M   'P 1'
#
loop_
_entity.id
_entity.type
_entity.pdbx_description
1 polymer ?
#
loop_
_entity_poly.entity_id
_entity_poly.type
_entity_poly.pdbx_seq_one_letter_code
_entity_poly.pdbx_strand_id
1 'polypeptide(L)'
;CYRCLVPDDVTPTSGRCTDLGVMGPVVGSIGNLQALMAMQWLLQLNNFQSHQVMRFDGFTMQWQKWRLLNDPDCSVCSASQSDHQTTNLASPINEDVL
;
A
#
# COMPACT_ATOMS: atom_id res chain seq x y z
N CYS A 1 3.93 9.13 -3.82
CA CYS A 1 5.09 8.26 -3.48
C CYS A 1 5.12 7.99 -1.97
N TYR A 2 6.11 7.26 -1.42
CA TYR A 2 6.21 7.02 0.03
C TYR A 2 6.32 8.34 0.84
N ARG A 3 7.05 9.34 0.32
CA ARG A 3 7.17 10.66 0.95
C ARG A 3 5.84 11.39 1.12
N CYS A 4 4.93 11.25 0.15
CA CYS A 4 3.59 11.83 0.26
C CYS A 4 2.77 11.19 1.39
N LEU A 5 3.09 9.95 1.78
CA LEU A 5 2.43 9.26 2.89
C LEU A 5 3.10 9.57 4.24
N VAL A 6 4.43 9.63 4.27
CA VAL A 6 5.22 9.89 5.48
C VAL A 6 6.16 11.08 5.22
N PRO A 7 5.74 12.30 5.55
CA PRO A 7 6.58 13.50 5.51
C PRO A 7 7.74 13.43 6.53
N ASP A 8 8.86 14.12 6.26
CA ASP A 8 10.07 14.09 7.12
C ASP A 8 9.85 14.73 8.49
N ASP A 9 8.91 15.68 8.58
CA ASP A 9 8.55 16.40 9.80
C ASP A 9 7.70 15.54 10.75
N VAL A 10 7.24 14.37 10.32
CA VAL A 10 6.52 13.43 11.17
C VAL A 10 7.52 12.62 12.01
N THR A 11 7.75 13.05 13.25
CA THR A 11 8.39 12.18 14.25
C THR A 11 7.49 11.00 14.56
N PRO A 12 7.97 9.75 14.44
CA PRO A 12 7.14 8.58 14.75
C PRO A 12 6.72 8.60 16.22
N THR A 13 5.42 8.75 16.48
CA THR A 13 4.85 8.76 17.83
C THR A 13 4.83 7.37 18.48
N SER A 14 4.96 6.31 17.68
CA SER A 14 4.96 4.92 18.15
C SER A 14 6.38 4.43 18.50
N GLY A 15 6.50 3.68 19.60
CA GLY A 15 7.74 3.01 19.99
C GLY A 15 8.25 2.04 18.92
N ARG A 16 9.53 1.64 19.02
CA ARG A 16 10.14 0.74 18.02
C ARG A 16 9.59 -0.67 18.19
N CYS A 17 9.53 -1.43 17.10
CA CYS A 17 9.12 -2.85 17.14
C CYS A 17 9.96 -3.69 18.11
N THR A 18 11.24 -3.33 18.31
CA THR A 18 12.13 -3.98 19.28
C THR A 18 11.70 -3.75 20.72
N ASP A 19 11.06 -2.63 21.01
CA ASP A 19 10.65 -2.24 22.36
C ASP A 19 9.23 -2.76 22.69
N LEU A 20 8.33 -2.76 21.70
CA LEU A 20 6.91 -3.10 21.86
C LEU A 20 6.57 -4.55 21.49
N GLY A 21 7.45 -5.24 20.77
CA GLY A 21 7.19 -6.55 20.19
C GLY A 21 6.29 -6.51 18.95
N VAL A 22 6.27 -7.61 18.20
CA VAL A 22 5.44 -7.76 16.99
C VAL A 22 4.95 -9.20 16.84
N MET A 23 3.68 -9.38 16.47
CA MET A 23 3.10 -10.70 16.26
C MET A 23 3.58 -11.30 14.93
N GLY A 24 4.36 -12.39 15.00
CA GLY A 24 4.88 -13.10 13.84
C GLY A 24 3.83 -13.41 12.76
N PRO A 25 2.65 -13.95 13.10
CA PRO A 25 1.59 -14.24 12.12
C PRO A 25 1.10 -13.02 11.35
N VAL A 26 1.05 -11.84 11.99
CA VAL A 26 0.63 -10.59 11.33
C VAL A 26 1.67 -10.19 10.28
N VAL A 27 2.95 -10.15 10.64
CA VAL A 27 4.02 -9.79 9.71
C VAL A 27 4.17 -10.82 8.59
N GLY A 28 4.04 -12.12 8.90
CA GLY A 28 4.06 -13.19 7.92
C GLY A 28 2.93 -13.07 6.89
N SER A 29 1.72 -12.71 7.33
CA SER A 29 0.58 -12.48 6.45
C SER A 29 0.83 -11.31 5.49
N ILE A 30 1.39 -10.20 5.99
CA ILE A 30 1.74 -9.04 5.15
C ILE A 30 2.85 -9.40 4.15
N GLY A 31 3.86 -10.16 4.58
CA GLY A 31 4.95 -10.63 3.69
C GLY A 31 4.44 -11.51 2.55
N ASN A 32 3.52 -12.44 2.83
CA ASN A 32 2.90 -13.28 1.81
C ASN A 32 2.07 -12.44 0.82
N LEU A 33 1.33 -11.44 1.31
CA LEU A 33 0.59 -10.52 0.44
C LEU A 33 1.53 -9.71 -0.46
N GLN A 34 2.66 -9.22 0.07
CA GLN A 34 3.67 -8.51 -0.71
C GLN A 34 4.29 -9.40 -1.79
N ALA A 35 4.64 -10.65 -1.45
CA ALA A 35 5.16 -11.61 -2.41
C ALA A 35 4.14 -11.90 -3.53
N LEU A 36 2.87 -12.07 -3.19
CA LEU A 36 1.81 -12.26 -4.16
C LEU A 36 1.65 -11.05 -5.09
N MET A 37 1.64 -9.84 -4.55
CA MET A 37 1.57 -8.61 -5.37
C MET A 37 2.79 -8.47 -6.30
N ALA A 38 3.99 -8.81 -5.82
CA ALA A 38 5.20 -8.81 -6.63
C ALA A 38 5.10 -9.83 -7.78
N MET A 39 4.61 -11.05 -7.51
CA MET A 39 4.37 -12.05 -8.55
C MET A 39 3.33 -11.55 -9.57
N GLN A 40 2.21 -10.98 -9.11
CA GLN A 40 1.20 -10.42 -10.01
C GLN A 40 1.76 -9.33 -10.93
N TRP A 41 2.60 -8.45 -10.38
CA TRP A 41 3.26 -7.41 -11.16
C TRP A 41 4.23 -7.98 -12.20
N LEU A 42 5.11 -8.90 -11.80
CA LEU A 42 6.11 -9.52 -12.67
C LEU A 42 5.47 -10.34 -13.80
N LEU A 43 4.35 -11.01 -13.50
CA LEU A 43 3.60 -11.82 -14.46
C LEU A 43 2.59 -11.00 -15.27
N GLN A 44 2.56 -9.66 -15.10
CA GLN A 44 1.63 -8.75 -15.78
C GLN A 44 0.16 -9.15 -15.62
N LEU A 45 -0.20 -9.63 -14.43
CA LEU A 45 -1.59 -9.92 -14.10
C LEU A 45 -2.32 -8.58 -13.83
N ASN A 46 -3.49 -8.38 -14.44
CA ASN A 46 -4.23 -7.10 -14.49
C ASN A 46 -4.80 -6.59 -13.13
N ASN A 47 -4.29 -7.07 -11.99
CA ASN A 47 -4.87 -6.80 -10.67
C ASN A 47 -3.98 -5.97 -9.75
N PHE A 48 -2.82 -5.50 -10.22
CA PHE A 48 -1.92 -4.69 -9.38
C PHE A 48 -2.54 -3.32 -9.07
N GLN A 49 -2.78 -3.06 -7.78
CA GLN A 49 -3.34 -1.79 -7.30
C GLN A 49 -2.20 -0.88 -6.81
N SER A 50 -1.81 0.09 -7.64
CA SER A 50 -0.91 1.17 -7.23
C SER A 50 -1.69 2.28 -6.52
N HIS A 51 -0.99 3.22 -5.86
CA HIS A 51 -1.60 4.39 -5.20
C HIS A 51 -2.66 4.05 -4.14
N GLN A 52 -2.49 2.94 -3.45
CA GLN A 52 -3.34 2.56 -2.32
C GLN A 52 -2.49 2.27 -1.09
N VAL A 53 -3.03 2.62 0.08
CA VAL A 53 -2.50 2.21 1.37
C VAL A 53 -3.49 1.22 1.97
N MET A 54 -2.98 0.05 2.34
CA MET A 54 -3.77 -0.99 3.00
C MET A 54 -3.29 -1.13 4.44
N ARG A 55 -4.25 -1.14 5.38
CA ARG A 55 -4.00 -1.47 6.78
C ARG A 55 -4.72 -2.76 7.12
N PHE A 56 -3.99 -3.66 7.74
CA PHE A 56 -4.54 -4.86 8.36
C PHE A 56 -4.54 -4.68 9.87
N ASP A 57 -5.72 -4.77 10.47
CA ASP A 57 -5.88 -4.83 11.92
C ASP A 57 -5.94 -6.31 12.34
N GLY A 58 -4.89 -6.76 13.03
CA GLY A 58 -4.77 -8.15 13.49
C GLY A 58 -5.66 -8.49 14.70
N PHE A 59 -6.24 -7.52 15.40
CA PHE A 59 -7.18 -7.78 16.49
C PHE A 59 -8.58 -8.00 15.95
N THR A 60 -9.04 -7.11 15.05
CA THR A 60 -10.39 -7.19 14.48
C THR A 60 -10.44 -8.03 13.20
N MET A 61 -9.29 -8.45 12.68
CA MET A 61 -9.14 -9.14 11.39
C MET A 61 -9.74 -8.34 10.22
N GLN A 62 -9.61 -7.02 10.25
CA GLN A 62 -10.20 -6.14 9.24
C GLN A 62 -9.14 -5.53 8.32
N TRP A 63 -9.53 -5.38 7.05
CA TRP A 63 -8.76 -4.65 6.05
C TRP A 63 -9.38 -3.28 5.81
N GLN A 64 -8.54 -2.27 5.79
CA GLN A 64 -8.91 -0.92 5.40
C GLN A 64 -8.02 -0.48 4.25
N LYS A 65 -8.64 0.18 3.27
CA LYS A 65 -7.95 0.66 2.07
C LYS A 65 -8.25 2.14 1.88
N TRP A 66 -7.21 2.90 1.61
CA TRP A 66 -7.32 4.31 1.24
C TRP A 66 -6.56 4.57 -0.04
N ARG A 67 -7.10 5.46 -0.87
CA ARG A 67 -6.38 5.97 -2.03
C ARG A 67 -5.33 6.98 -1.57
N LEU A 68 -4.09 6.77 -2.00
CA LEU A 68 -3.00 7.71 -1.75
C LEU A 68 -2.93 8.73 -2.88
N LEU A 69 -3.18 9.99 -2.53
CA LEU A 69 -3.00 11.11 -3.43
C LEU A 69 -1.54 11.56 -3.39
N ASN A 70 -1.03 12.00 -4.54
CA ASN A 70 0.26 12.66 -4.58
C ASN A 70 0.10 14.08 -4.03
N ASP A 71 1.03 14.48 -3.16
CA ASP A 71 1.20 15.87 -2.77
C ASP A 71 1.80 16.66 -3.94
N PRO A 72 1.14 17.73 -4.41
CA PRO A 72 1.61 18.53 -5.54
C PRO A 72 2.97 19.21 -5.28
N ASP A 73 3.32 19.47 -4.02
CA ASP A 73 4.57 20.13 -3.62
C ASP A 73 5.67 19.13 -3.22
N CYS A 74 5.42 17.82 -3.37
CA CYS A 74 6.36 16.78 -2.96
C CYS A 74 7.68 16.85 -3.74
N SER A 75 8.79 17.14 -3.04
CA SER A 75 10.14 17.23 -3.61
C SER A 75 10.63 15.97 -4.34
N VAL A 76 9.97 14.83 -4.16
CA VAL A 76 10.35 13.54 -4.76
C VAL A 76 9.57 13.23 -6.03
N CYS A 77 8.25 13.48 -6.06
CA CYS A 77 7.39 13.04 -7.17
C CYS A 77 6.55 14.15 -7.83
N SER A 78 6.70 15.42 -7.41
CA SER A 78 5.95 16.53 -8.01
C SER A 78 6.32 16.79 -9.47
N ALA A 79 7.59 16.58 -9.86
CA ALA A 79 8.09 16.79 -11.22
C ALA A 79 7.59 15.75 -12.25
N SER A 80 6.99 14.65 -11.80
CA SER A 80 6.52 13.55 -12.67
C SER A 80 5.01 13.60 -12.95
N GLN A 81 4.34 14.71 -12.63
CA GLN A 81 2.87 14.84 -12.75
C GLN A 81 2.34 14.87 -14.20
N SER A 82 3.19 14.81 -15.22
CA SER A 82 2.76 14.90 -16.62
C SER A 82 2.27 13.59 -17.28
N ASP A 83 2.45 12.39 -16.70
CA ASP A 83 2.29 11.15 -17.49
C ASP A 83 1.57 9.95 -16.82
N HIS A 84 0.53 10.15 -15.99
CA HIS A 84 -0.33 9.01 -15.59
C HIS A 84 -1.83 9.35 -15.51
N GLN A 85 -2.36 9.96 -16.58
CA GLN A 85 -3.80 10.05 -16.84
C GLN A 85 -4.23 9.07 -17.93
N THR A 86 -4.08 7.76 -17.69
CA THR A 86 -4.71 6.66 -18.44
C THR A 86 -4.60 5.44 -17.52
N THR A 87 -5.66 4.81 -17.04
CA THR A 87 -6.80 4.32 -17.78
C THR A 87 -7.96 4.10 -16.80
N ASN A 88 -9.11 4.73 -17.05
CA ASN A 88 -10.38 4.23 -16.55
C ASN A 88 -10.59 2.82 -17.10
N LEU A 89 -10.63 1.81 -16.24
CA LEU A 89 -11.50 0.66 -16.46
C LEU A 89 -11.97 0.16 -15.10
N ALA A 90 -13.21 0.54 -14.75
CA ALA A 90 -13.97 -0.22 -13.80
C ALA A 90 -14.20 -1.62 -14.37
N SER A 91 -13.95 -2.65 -13.57
CA SER A 91 -14.63 -3.94 -13.72
C SER A 91 -14.74 -4.61 -12.34
N PRO A 92 -15.77 -5.45 -12.15
CA PRO A 92 -16.32 -5.75 -10.83
C PRO A 92 -15.39 -6.63 -10.01
N ILE A 93 -15.59 -6.54 -8.70
CA ILE A 93 -15.07 -7.45 -7.70
C ILE A 93 -15.54 -8.85 -8.09
N ASN A 94 -14.68 -9.68 -8.68
CA ASN A 94 -14.95 -11.11 -8.78
C ASN A 94 -14.62 -11.73 -7.42
N GLU A 95 -15.67 -12.19 -6.76
CA GLU A 95 -15.66 -12.94 -5.50
C GLU A 95 -15.18 -14.40 -5.69
N ASP A 96 -14.24 -14.65 -6.61
CA ASP A 96 -13.77 -16.01 -6.96
C ASP A 96 -12.24 -16.12 -6.84
N VAL A 97 -11.72 -15.79 -5.66
CA VAL A 97 -10.45 -16.35 -5.20
C VAL A 97 -10.65 -16.89 -3.78
N LEU A 98 -11.47 -17.93 -3.69
CA LEU A 98 -11.26 -19.10 -2.84
C LEU A 98 -11.81 -20.33 -3.55
#